data_AF-A0A699RQK9-F1
#
_entry.id   AF-A0A699RQK9-F1
#
_cell.length_a   1.000
_cell.length_b   1.000
_cell.length_c   1.000
_cell.angle_alpha   90.00
_cell.angle_beta   90.00
_cell.angle_gamma   90.00
#
_symmetry.space_group_name_H-M   'P 1'
#
loop_
_entity.id
_entity.type
_entity.pdbx_description
1 polymer ?
#
loop_
_entity_poly.entity_id
_entity_poly.type
_entity_poly.pdbx_seq_one_letter_code
_entity_poly.pdbx_strand_id
1 'polypeptide(L)'
;SKQAQELLQLLDSKPKGLKLEDEVGLLTSSGMLRRTLAQLPFSVSYFVEPKLWVNLVRPLQVRERAAGDMPFWVVAVPNRPQLTGVPIYVELLPDNKFRVHAEAKRGELHQLATGDFVREVLDVNFDQTIAAGDTLRSPLLTVVFRPEPDQLGGQDGRYFFRFNDLNTLVGEYQGRLKVKPTDHESRILELSTQGTVPAKETQFLNTLMATYVQDDLNQKNQIGGKTVSFLDGEIAKLAESRSRAAQDLSDFRTTKSVVDASAQSGMG
;
A
#
# COMPACT_ATOMS: atom_id res chain seq x y z
N SER A 1 -10.30 35.47 6.13
CA SER A 1 -9.53 34.87 7.24
C SER A 1 -8.31 34.16 6.68
N LYS A 2 -7.33 33.79 7.51
CA LYS A 2 -6.13 33.03 7.10
C LYS A 2 -6.48 31.74 6.33
N GLN A 3 -7.53 31.03 6.77
CA GLN A 3 -8.07 29.84 6.09
C GLN A 3 -8.63 30.12 4.69
N ALA A 4 -9.32 31.25 4.50
CA ALA A 4 -9.82 31.64 3.18
C ALA A 4 -8.68 32.01 2.22
N GLN A 5 -7.58 32.59 2.73
CA GLN A 5 -6.37 32.90 1.95
C GLN A 5 -5.56 31.65 1.59
N GLU A 6 -5.44 30.67 2.49
CA GLU A 6 -4.81 29.37 2.20
C GLU A 6 -5.59 28.57 1.14
N LEU A 7 -6.93 28.61 1.19
CA LEU A 7 -7.78 27.96 0.19
C LEU A 7 -7.84 28.72 -1.15
N LEU A 8 -7.80 30.06 -1.11
CA LEU A 8 -7.60 30.87 -2.32
C LEU A 8 -6.23 30.59 -2.95
N GLN A 9 -5.17 30.34 -2.17
CA GLN A 9 -3.89 29.87 -2.72
C GLN A 9 -3.99 28.45 -3.34
N LEU A 10 -4.88 27.60 -2.84
CA LEU A 10 -5.17 26.28 -3.44
C LEU A 10 -6.00 26.37 -4.73
N LEU A 11 -6.83 27.40 -4.87
CA LEU A 11 -7.67 27.67 -6.05
C LEU A 11 -6.96 28.53 -7.11
N ASP A 12 -6.16 29.51 -6.66
CA ASP A 12 -5.37 30.46 -7.45
C ASP A 12 -3.94 29.98 -7.68
N SER A 13 -3.56 28.83 -7.12
CA SER A 13 -2.49 28.06 -7.75
C SER A 13 -3.03 27.67 -9.12
N LYS A 14 -2.73 28.51 -10.14
CA LYS A 14 -2.51 28.07 -11.53
C LYS A 14 -1.99 26.65 -11.43
N PRO A 15 -2.61 25.65 -12.09
CA PRO A 15 -2.25 24.25 -11.90
C PRO A 15 -0.74 24.21 -11.84
N LYS A 16 -0.17 23.98 -10.65
CA LYS A 16 1.28 23.95 -10.49
C LYS A 16 1.64 22.85 -11.46
N GLY A 17 2.18 23.21 -12.63
CA GLY A 17 2.40 22.25 -13.69
C GLY A 17 3.14 21.08 -13.05
N LEU A 18 2.71 19.85 -13.34
CA LEU A 18 3.23 18.63 -12.73
C LEU A 18 4.73 18.81 -12.45
N LYS A 19 5.07 18.95 -11.17
CA LYS A 19 6.46 19.02 -10.76
C LYS A 19 6.92 17.59 -10.73
N LEU A 20 7.79 17.26 -11.67
CA LEU A 20 8.21 15.89 -11.88
C LEU A 20 8.86 15.31 -10.60
N GLU A 21 9.53 16.17 -9.82
CA GLU A 21 10.13 15.82 -8.54
C GLU A 21 9.07 15.41 -7.49
N ASP A 22 7.92 16.09 -7.47
CA ASP A 22 6.83 15.77 -6.55
C ASP A 22 6.22 14.41 -6.91
N GLU A 23 6.05 14.11 -8.20
CA GLU A 23 5.53 12.82 -8.67
C GLU A 23 6.49 11.65 -8.43
N VAL A 24 7.79 11.88 -8.66
CA VAL A 24 8.84 10.93 -8.31
C VAL A 24 8.80 10.65 -6.81
N GLY A 25 8.65 11.69 -5.98
CA GLY A 25 8.49 11.57 -4.53
C GLY A 25 7.25 10.75 -4.15
N LEU A 26 6.11 10.99 -4.80
CA LEU A 26 4.87 10.27 -4.51
C LEU A 26 4.97 8.79 -4.89
N LEU A 27 5.45 8.48 -6.10
CA LEU A 27 5.62 7.12 -6.62
C LEU A 27 6.59 6.28 -5.78
N THR A 28 7.65 6.90 -5.25
CA THR A 28 8.67 6.23 -4.43
C THR A 28 8.36 6.24 -2.93
N SER A 29 7.27 6.91 -2.51
CA SER A 29 6.90 7.02 -1.10
C SER A 29 6.53 5.67 -0.49
N SER A 30 6.94 5.44 0.76
CA SER A 30 6.62 4.20 1.47
C SER A 30 5.11 3.96 1.61
N GLY A 31 4.30 5.02 1.67
CA GLY A 31 2.83 4.92 1.70
C GLY A 31 2.24 4.43 0.37
N MET A 32 2.75 4.90 -0.77
CA MET A 32 2.34 4.43 -2.10
C MET A 32 2.73 2.96 -2.29
N LEU A 33 3.98 2.62 -1.95
CA LEU A 33 4.49 1.26 -2.03
C LEU A 33 3.74 0.29 -1.11
N ARG A 34 3.44 0.71 0.13
CA ARG A 34 2.65 -0.09 1.07
C ARG A 34 1.27 -0.43 0.50
N ARG A 35 0.54 0.57 -0.01
CA ARG A 35 -0.80 0.36 -0.60
C ARG A 35 -0.74 -0.52 -1.84
N THR A 36 0.31 -0.38 -2.64
CA THR A 36 0.55 -1.19 -3.83
C THR A 36 0.82 -2.64 -3.46
N LEU A 37 1.79 -2.89 -2.58
CA LEU A 37 2.22 -4.24 -2.19
C LEU A 37 1.16 -5.00 -1.40
N ALA A 38 0.31 -4.30 -0.64
CA ALA A 38 -0.81 -4.90 0.07
C ALA A 38 -1.84 -5.56 -0.86
N GLN A 39 -1.88 -5.17 -2.14
CA GLN A 39 -2.76 -5.76 -3.16
C GLN A 39 -2.13 -6.96 -3.88
N LEU A 40 -0.86 -7.24 -3.63
CA LEU A 40 -0.09 -8.24 -4.36
C LEU A 40 0.09 -9.53 -3.53
N PRO A 41 0.06 -10.72 -4.17
CA PRO A 41 0.26 -12.00 -3.48
C PRO A 41 1.74 -12.27 -3.18
N PHE A 42 2.48 -11.28 -2.67
CA PHE A 42 3.94 -11.33 -2.50
C PHE A 42 4.37 -11.69 -1.09
N SER A 43 3.41 -11.98 -0.21
CA SER A 43 3.67 -12.45 1.16
C SER A 43 4.47 -13.75 1.21
N VAL A 44 4.52 -14.52 0.12
CA VAL A 44 5.29 -15.77 0.01
C VAL A 44 6.30 -15.67 -1.13
N SER A 45 7.54 -16.02 -0.82
CA SER A 45 8.61 -16.21 -1.80
C SER A 45 9.04 -17.66 -1.82
N TYR A 46 9.25 -18.21 -3.02
CA TYR A 46 9.54 -19.62 -3.24
C TYR A 46 10.93 -19.82 -3.80
N PHE A 47 11.58 -20.89 -3.38
CA PHE A 47 12.97 -21.15 -3.71
C PHE A 47 13.20 -22.66 -3.91
N VAL A 48 14.16 -22.98 -4.77
CA VAL A 48 14.66 -24.34 -4.97
C VAL A 48 16.17 -24.31 -4.76
N GLU A 49 16.66 -25.09 -3.80
CA GLU A 49 18.08 -25.28 -3.58
C GLU A 49 18.55 -26.57 -4.30
N PRO A 50 19.41 -26.47 -5.32
CA PRO A 50 19.91 -27.64 -6.03
C PRO A 50 20.73 -28.58 -5.13
N LYS A 51 20.58 -29.88 -5.32
CA LYS A 51 21.43 -30.90 -4.68
C LYS A 51 22.71 -31.13 -5.51
N LEU A 52 23.66 -30.20 -5.53
CA LEU A 52 24.93 -30.33 -6.26
C LEU A 52 26.14 -30.47 -5.30
N TRP A 53 27.07 -31.39 -5.62
CA TRP A 53 28.33 -31.60 -4.86
C TRP A 53 29.26 -30.37 -4.83
N VAL A 54 29.03 -29.38 -5.70
CA VAL A 54 29.81 -28.14 -5.81
C VAL A 54 29.45 -27.12 -4.70
N ASN A 55 28.52 -27.47 -3.79
CA ASN A 55 28.14 -26.69 -2.60
C ASN A 55 29.30 -26.33 -1.66
N LEU A 56 30.50 -26.89 -1.88
CA LEU A 56 31.70 -26.65 -1.07
C LEU A 56 32.56 -25.47 -1.56
N VAL A 57 32.33 -24.91 -2.75
CA VAL A 57 33.32 -23.99 -3.39
C VAL A 57 32.79 -22.58 -3.71
N ARG A 58 31.47 -22.38 -3.86
CA ARG A 58 30.84 -21.04 -4.04
C ARG A 58 29.47 -20.98 -3.38
N PRO A 59 29.07 -19.84 -2.80
CA PRO A 59 27.70 -19.65 -2.33
C PRO A 59 26.77 -19.74 -3.54
N LEU A 60 25.86 -20.72 -3.55
CA LEU A 60 24.81 -20.81 -4.56
C LEU A 60 23.93 -19.57 -4.43
N GLN A 61 23.77 -18.82 -5.52
CA GLN A 61 22.73 -17.80 -5.60
C GLN A 61 21.39 -18.49 -5.71
N VAL A 62 20.76 -18.77 -4.57
CA VAL A 62 19.37 -19.24 -4.54
C VAL A 62 18.49 -18.07 -4.95
N ARG A 63 17.84 -18.21 -6.10
CA ARG A 63 16.97 -17.19 -6.69
C ARG A 63 15.52 -17.56 -6.45
N GLU A 64 14.68 -16.55 -6.24
CA GLU A 64 13.25 -16.77 -6.13
C GLU A 64 12.71 -17.32 -7.45
N ARG A 65 11.78 -18.27 -7.34
CA ARG A 65 11.07 -18.92 -8.45
C ARG A 65 9.64 -18.36 -8.56
N ALA A 66 9.06 -18.44 -9.75
CA ALA A 66 7.64 -18.14 -9.90
C ALA A 66 6.83 -19.17 -9.09
N ALA A 67 5.73 -18.75 -8.47
CA ALA A 67 4.87 -19.68 -7.71
C ALA A 67 4.34 -20.82 -8.61
N GLY A 68 4.08 -20.52 -9.89
CA GLY A 68 3.69 -21.52 -10.87
C GLY A 68 4.76 -22.55 -11.22
N ASP A 69 6.03 -22.31 -10.85
CA ASP A 69 7.16 -23.25 -11.01
C ASP A 69 7.33 -24.21 -9.82
N MET A 70 6.46 -24.10 -8.81
CA MET A 70 6.57 -24.86 -7.57
C MET A 70 5.53 -25.97 -7.55
N PRO A 71 5.85 -27.15 -6.99
CA PRO A 71 4.92 -28.27 -6.90
C PRO A 71 3.85 -28.09 -5.80
N PHE A 72 3.87 -26.97 -5.09
CA PHE A 72 2.88 -26.58 -4.09
C PHE A 72 2.80 -25.06 -3.96
N TRP A 73 1.64 -24.58 -3.53
CA TRP A 73 1.42 -23.20 -3.10
C TRP A 73 1.08 -23.18 -1.62
N VAL A 74 1.57 -22.16 -0.92
CA VAL A 74 1.34 -21.95 0.51
C VAL A 74 0.36 -20.80 0.68
N VAL A 75 -0.72 -21.05 1.41
CA VAL A 75 -1.71 -20.04 1.79
C VAL A 75 -1.61 -19.80 3.28
N ALA A 76 -1.14 -18.62 3.68
CA ALA A 76 -1.16 -18.19 5.07
C ALA A 76 -2.58 -17.94 5.53
N VAL A 77 -2.93 -18.42 6.73
CA VAL A 77 -4.22 -18.07 7.34
C VAL A 77 -4.19 -16.59 7.75
N PRO A 78 -5.16 -15.76 7.33
CA PRO A 78 -5.22 -14.35 7.70
C PRO A 78 -5.28 -14.12 9.22
N ASN A 79 -4.81 -12.97 9.67
CA ASN A 79 -4.85 -12.54 11.09
C ASN A 79 -4.16 -13.51 12.06
N ARG A 80 -3.25 -14.35 11.55
CA ARG A 80 -2.36 -15.18 12.34
C ARG A 80 -0.93 -14.70 12.10
N PRO A 81 -0.15 -14.46 13.18
CA PRO A 81 1.27 -14.20 13.04
C PRO A 81 1.97 -15.39 12.40
N GLN A 82 2.91 -15.12 11.50
CA GLN A 82 3.69 -16.12 10.79
C GLN A 82 5.18 -15.86 11.02
N LEU A 83 5.96 -16.93 11.06
CA LEU A 83 7.41 -16.84 11.06
C LEU A 83 7.91 -16.28 9.73
N THR A 84 8.59 -15.13 9.79
CA THR A 84 9.16 -14.45 8.62
C THR A 84 10.68 -14.51 8.64
N GLY A 85 11.30 -14.28 7.48
CA GLY A 85 12.76 -14.21 7.33
C GLY A 85 13.52 -15.55 7.45
N VAL A 86 12.84 -16.62 7.88
CA VAL A 86 13.41 -17.96 8.04
C VAL A 86 13.02 -18.87 6.87
N PRO A 87 13.94 -19.65 6.28
CA PRO A 87 13.61 -20.68 5.29
C PRO A 87 12.73 -21.78 5.91
N ILE A 88 11.57 -22.04 5.31
CA ILE A 88 10.70 -23.14 5.68
C ILE A 88 10.74 -24.17 4.56
N TYR A 89 11.40 -25.31 4.83
CA TYR A 89 11.59 -26.39 3.88
C TYR A 89 10.34 -27.26 3.77
N VAL A 90 10.08 -27.73 2.55
CA VAL A 90 8.93 -28.56 2.22
C VAL A 90 9.40 -29.77 1.43
N GLU A 91 9.20 -30.96 1.99
CA GLU A 91 9.42 -32.23 1.32
C GLU A 91 8.08 -32.80 0.87
N LEU A 92 8.00 -33.18 -0.40
CA LEU A 92 6.83 -33.85 -0.95
C LEU A 92 6.89 -35.33 -0.56
N LEU A 93 5.81 -35.81 0.04
CA LEU A 93 5.65 -37.19 0.46
C LEU A 93 4.55 -37.87 -0.38
N PRO A 94 4.51 -39.22 -0.42
CA PRO A 94 3.40 -39.97 -1.01
C PRO A 94 2.03 -39.56 -0.41
N ASP A 95 0.95 -39.88 -1.14
CA ASP A 95 -0.43 -39.60 -0.74
C ASP A 95 -0.76 -38.11 -0.55
N ASN A 96 -0.12 -37.24 -1.34
CA ASN A 96 -0.30 -35.78 -1.26
C ASN A 96 -0.02 -35.21 0.15
N LYS A 97 1.00 -35.73 0.82
CA LYS A 97 1.46 -35.22 2.11
C LYS A 97 2.69 -34.34 1.93
N PHE A 98 2.86 -33.42 2.85
CA PHE A 98 4.00 -32.51 2.91
C PHE A 98 4.65 -32.63 4.28
N ARG A 99 5.96 -32.83 4.32
CA ARG A 99 6.74 -32.61 5.54
C ARG A 99 7.29 -31.19 5.50
N VAL A 100 6.97 -30.42 6.53
CA VAL A 100 7.29 -29.00 6.65
C VAL A 100 8.18 -28.83 7.85
N HIS A 101 9.37 -28.30 7.64
CA HIS A 101 10.34 -28.10 8.70
C HIS A 101 11.10 -26.79 8.56
N ALA A 102 11.50 -26.22 9.69
CA ALA A 102 12.41 -25.08 9.71
C ALA A 102 13.31 -25.15 10.94
N GLU A 103 14.56 -24.78 10.75
CA GLU A 103 15.56 -24.67 11.80
C GLU A 103 16.32 -23.34 11.65
N ALA A 104 16.35 -22.52 12.70
CA ALA A 104 17.13 -21.29 12.73
C ALA A 104 17.41 -20.84 14.16
N LYS A 105 18.57 -20.22 14.40
CA LYS A 105 18.92 -19.66 15.72
C LYS A 105 17.97 -18.54 16.16
N ARG A 106 17.45 -17.78 15.20
CA ARG A 106 16.56 -16.64 15.42
C ARG A 106 15.59 -16.53 14.25
N GLY A 107 14.35 -16.15 14.57
CA GLY A 107 13.33 -15.73 13.62
C GLY A 107 12.38 -14.75 14.29
N GLU A 108 11.43 -14.22 13.52
CA GLU A 108 10.49 -13.20 14.01
C GLU A 108 9.07 -13.56 13.57
N LEU A 109 8.11 -13.38 14.47
CA LEU A 109 6.70 -13.49 14.13
C LEU A 109 6.17 -12.13 13.74
N HIS A 110 5.59 -12.04 12.55
CA HIS A 110 4.94 -10.85 12.05
C HIS A 110 3.51 -11.11 11.63
N GLN A 111 2.68 -10.09 11.74
CA GLN A 111 1.40 -10.05 11.05
C GLN A 111 1.64 -9.67 9.59
N LEU A 112 1.56 -10.65 8.67
CA LEU A 112 1.98 -10.46 7.27
C LEU A 112 1.32 -9.27 6.56
N ALA A 113 0.02 -9.10 6.79
CA ALA A 113 -0.79 -8.07 6.13
C ALA A 113 -0.47 -6.63 6.58
N THR A 114 -0.06 -6.43 7.85
CA THR A 114 0.24 -5.10 8.39
C THR A 114 1.73 -4.82 8.46
N GLY A 115 2.54 -5.88 8.56
CA GLY A 115 3.96 -5.79 8.87
C GLY A 115 4.25 -5.72 10.37
N ASP A 116 3.24 -5.83 11.24
CA ASP A 116 3.44 -5.63 12.67
C ASP A 116 4.32 -6.74 13.26
N PHE A 117 5.37 -6.33 13.97
CA PHE A 117 6.20 -7.23 14.76
C PHE A 117 5.42 -7.71 15.98
N VAL A 118 5.38 -9.02 16.18
CA VAL A 118 4.71 -9.65 17.30
C VAL A 118 5.72 -10.05 18.37
N ARG A 119 6.73 -10.83 17.99
CA ARG A 119 7.82 -11.23 18.88
C ARG A 119 8.99 -11.85 18.13
N GLU A 120 10.14 -11.84 18.78
CA GLU A 120 11.28 -12.65 18.40
C GLU A 120 11.07 -14.10 18.85
N VAL A 121 11.63 -15.03 18.07
CA VAL A 121 11.67 -16.46 18.34
C VAL A 121 13.13 -16.90 18.29
N LEU A 122 13.64 -17.37 19.43
CA LEU A 122 14.95 -18.00 19.52
C LEU A 122 14.82 -19.50 19.29
N ASP A 123 15.87 -20.12 18.75
CA ASP A 123 15.96 -21.56 18.50
C ASP A 123 14.70 -22.10 17.80
N VAL A 124 14.36 -21.48 16.67
CA VAL A 124 13.32 -21.94 15.77
C VAL A 124 13.62 -23.38 15.40
N ASN A 125 12.73 -24.29 15.80
CA ASN A 125 12.76 -25.69 15.41
C ASN A 125 11.32 -26.19 15.35
N PHE A 126 10.89 -26.62 14.16
CA PHE A 126 9.66 -27.39 14.01
C PHE A 126 9.78 -28.36 12.84
N ASP A 127 9.08 -29.48 12.97
CA ASP A 127 8.96 -30.50 11.92
C ASP A 127 7.58 -31.12 12.05
N GLN A 128 6.74 -30.97 11.01
CA GLN A 128 5.39 -31.50 10.99
C GLN A 128 5.07 -32.08 9.61
N THR A 129 4.28 -33.15 9.60
CA THR A 129 3.71 -33.70 8.36
C THR A 129 2.22 -33.37 8.29
N ILE A 130 1.78 -32.86 7.14
CA ILE A 130 0.40 -32.43 6.90
C ILE A 130 -0.09 -32.96 5.55
N ALA A 131 -1.37 -33.32 5.45
CA ALA A 131 -1.97 -33.65 4.16
C ALA A 131 -2.31 -32.38 3.37
N ALA A 132 -2.31 -32.48 2.04
CA ALA A 132 -2.77 -31.42 1.15
C ALA A 132 -4.17 -30.95 1.51
N GLY A 133 -4.39 -29.63 1.54
CA GLY A 133 -5.67 -29.03 1.89
C GLY A 133 -5.95 -28.90 3.39
N ASP A 134 -5.25 -29.66 4.25
CA ASP A 134 -5.37 -29.50 5.69
C ASP A 134 -4.63 -28.26 6.19
N THR A 135 -5.08 -27.73 7.32
CA THR A 135 -4.43 -26.58 7.97
C THR A 135 -3.35 -27.05 8.93
N LEU A 136 -2.09 -26.76 8.61
CA LEU A 136 -0.99 -26.86 9.57
C LEU A 136 -1.16 -25.75 10.61
N ARG A 137 -1.25 -26.11 11.89
CA ARG A 137 -1.42 -25.18 13.00
C ARG A 137 -0.28 -25.36 14.00
N SER A 138 0.59 -24.36 14.10
CA SER A 138 1.63 -24.30 15.11
C SER A 138 1.77 -22.87 15.65
N PRO A 139 2.47 -22.69 16.79
CA PRO A 139 2.79 -21.36 17.31
C PRO A 139 3.67 -20.50 16.39
N LEU A 140 4.30 -21.11 15.37
CA LEU A 140 5.20 -20.44 14.44
C LEU A 140 4.63 -20.30 13.04
N LEU A 141 3.69 -21.18 12.67
CA LEU A 141 3.23 -21.37 11.31
C LEU A 141 1.76 -21.78 11.30
N THR A 142 0.90 -21.03 10.63
CA THR A 142 -0.50 -21.41 10.39
C THR A 142 -0.85 -21.30 8.91
N VAL A 143 -0.78 -22.41 8.18
CA VAL A 143 -0.83 -22.40 6.70
C VAL A 143 -1.62 -23.58 6.14
N VAL A 144 -2.06 -23.43 4.89
CA VAL A 144 -2.64 -24.51 4.09
C VAL A 144 -1.79 -24.72 2.84
N PHE A 145 -1.45 -25.97 2.56
CA PHE A 145 -0.72 -26.35 1.34
C PHE A 145 -1.69 -26.78 0.25
N ARG A 146 -1.48 -26.24 -0.96
CA ARG A 146 -2.21 -26.62 -2.17
C ARG A 146 -1.22 -27.27 -3.14
N PRO A 147 -1.40 -28.54 -3.55
CA PRO A 147 -0.54 -29.16 -4.54
C PRO A 147 -0.75 -28.51 -5.90
N GLU A 148 0.32 -28.46 -6.70
CA GLU A 148 0.28 -28.07 -8.11
C GLU A 148 0.59 -29.31 -8.97
N PRO A 149 -0.44 -30.05 -9.45
CA PRO A 149 -0.25 -31.35 -10.07
C PRO A 149 0.71 -31.35 -11.26
N ASP A 150 0.69 -30.28 -12.06
CA ASP A 150 1.49 -30.15 -13.28
C ASP A 150 3.00 -29.98 -12.99
N GLN A 151 3.35 -29.64 -11.75
CA GLN A 151 4.73 -29.40 -11.28
C GLN A 151 5.29 -30.55 -10.43
N LEU A 152 4.50 -31.58 -10.10
CA LEU A 152 4.89 -32.67 -9.20
C LEU A 152 6.08 -33.51 -9.72
N GLY A 153 6.37 -33.46 -11.02
CA GLY A 153 7.50 -34.16 -11.65
C GLY A 153 8.80 -33.35 -11.75
N GLY A 154 8.85 -32.13 -11.19
CA GLY A 154 9.81 -31.10 -11.62
C GLY A 154 10.90 -30.74 -10.61
N GLN A 155 12.08 -31.35 -10.79
CA GLN A 155 13.44 -30.93 -10.38
C GLN A 155 14.04 -31.54 -9.09
N ASP A 156 15.28 -32.02 -9.22
CA ASP A 156 16.14 -32.43 -8.11
C ASP A 156 16.55 -31.20 -7.26
N GLY A 157 15.90 -31.02 -6.11
CA GLY A 157 16.22 -29.93 -5.21
C GLY A 157 15.54 -30.04 -3.85
N ARG A 158 15.92 -29.16 -2.93
CA ARG A 158 15.18 -28.90 -1.69
C ARG A 158 14.31 -27.67 -1.91
N TYR A 159 12.99 -27.85 -1.85
CA TYR A 159 12.05 -26.75 -1.93
C TYR A 159 11.94 -26.07 -0.56
N PHE A 160 11.92 -24.75 -0.57
CA PHE A 160 11.56 -23.99 0.61
C PHE A 160 10.84 -22.72 0.22
N PHE A 161 10.10 -22.16 1.17
CA PHE A 161 9.50 -20.85 1.03
C PHE A 161 9.90 -19.96 2.20
N ARG A 162 9.68 -18.66 2.05
CA ARG A 162 9.81 -17.67 3.10
C ARG A 162 8.57 -16.80 3.11
N PHE A 163 8.10 -16.45 4.31
CA PHE A 163 7.13 -15.38 4.45
C PHE A 163 7.84 -14.03 4.52
N ASN A 164 7.26 -13.08 3.80
CA ASN A 164 7.66 -11.69 3.81
C ASN A 164 6.53 -10.89 4.45
N ASP A 165 6.86 -10.13 5.49
CA ASP A 165 5.94 -9.14 6.03
C ASP A 165 5.90 -7.88 5.14
N LEU A 166 4.82 -7.11 5.26
CA LEU A 166 4.62 -5.93 4.42
C LEU A 166 5.70 -4.86 4.59
N ASN A 167 6.28 -4.69 5.79
CA ASN A 167 7.32 -3.67 6.02
C ASN A 167 8.60 -4.04 5.29
N THR A 168 9.02 -5.30 5.40
CA THR A 168 10.17 -5.84 4.68
C THR A 168 9.97 -5.71 3.17
N LEU A 169 8.80 -6.09 2.65
CA LEU A 169 8.49 -5.95 1.22
C LEU A 169 8.56 -4.49 0.75
N VAL A 170 8.00 -3.55 1.54
CA VAL A 170 8.07 -2.12 1.22
C VAL A 170 9.52 -1.65 1.14
N GLY A 171 10.35 -1.99 2.13
CA GLY A 171 11.77 -1.63 2.09
C GLY A 171 12.52 -2.22 0.88
N GLU A 172 12.24 -3.48 0.55
CA GLU A 172 12.88 -4.19 -0.57
C GLU A 172 12.51 -3.56 -1.93
N TYR A 173 11.22 -3.27 -2.16
CA TYR A 173 10.78 -2.61 -3.39
C TYR A 173 11.16 -1.13 -3.43
N GLN A 174 11.20 -0.43 -2.30
CA GLN A 174 11.67 0.95 -2.23
C GLN A 174 13.14 1.07 -2.62
N GLY A 175 13.98 0.11 -2.22
CA GLY A 175 15.39 0.08 -2.60
C GLY A 175 15.66 -0.29 -4.06
N ARG A 176 14.72 -0.96 -4.73
CA ARG A 176 14.87 -1.46 -6.11
C ARG A 176 14.14 -0.63 -7.15
N LEU A 177 13.05 0.03 -6.78
CA LEU A 177 12.29 0.91 -7.66
C LEU A 177 13.14 2.13 -8.03
N LYS A 178 13.31 2.34 -9.32
CA LYS A 178 13.93 3.54 -9.89
C LYS A 178 12.90 4.28 -10.71
N VAL A 179 12.74 5.57 -10.40
CA VAL A 179 11.86 6.49 -11.11
C VAL A 179 12.70 7.68 -11.54
N LYS A 180 12.74 7.97 -12.84
CA LYS A 180 13.51 9.10 -13.39
C LYS A 180 12.80 9.71 -14.60
N PRO A 181 12.99 11.02 -14.87
CA PRO A 181 12.63 11.59 -16.17
C PRO A 181 13.31 10.85 -17.32
N THR A 182 12.63 10.75 -18.47
CA THR A 182 13.28 10.25 -19.70
C THR A 182 14.29 11.26 -20.27
N ASP A 183 14.09 12.55 -20.01
CA ASP A 183 14.98 13.66 -20.37
C ASP A 183 14.74 14.85 -19.43
N HIS A 184 15.68 15.80 -19.34
CA HIS A 184 15.63 16.97 -18.45
C HIS A 184 14.41 17.88 -18.69
N GLU A 185 13.90 17.92 -19.91
CA GLU A 185 12.72 18.71 -20.27
C GLU A 185 11.45 17.84 -20.46
N SER A 186 11.59 16.52 -20.31
CA SER A 186 10.48 15.58 -20.51
C SER A 186 9.53 15.56 -19.32
N ARG A 187 8.24 15.48 -19.62
CA ARG A 187 7.18 15.18 -18.63
C ARG A 187 6.89 13.69 -18.50
N ILE A 188 7.71 12.85 -19.12
CA ILE A 188 7.57 11.40 -19.12
C ILE A 188 8.54 10.82 -18.09
N LEU A 189 8.01 9.96 -17.23
CA LEU A 189 8.78 9.19 -16.25
C LEU A 189 9.04 7.78 -16.75
N GLU A 190 10.28 7.34 -16.60
CA GLU A 190 10.69 5.94 -16.74
C GLU A 190 10.71 5.29 -15.36
N LEU A 191 9.93 4.23 -15.20
CA LEU A 191 9.90 3.40 -14.00
C LEU A 191 10.55 2.05 -14.31
N SER A 192 11.44 1.61 -13.43
CA SER A 192 12.09 0.31 -13.54
C SER A 192 12.31 -0.31 -12.18
N THR A 193 12.31 -1.64 -12.15
CA THR A 193 12.63 -2.46 -10.97
C THR A 193 13.38 -3.71 -11.43
N GLN A 194 14.07 -4.39 -10.52
CA GLN A 194 14.86 -5.57 -10.83
C GLN A 194 14.53 -6.69 -9.84
N GLY A 195 14.23 -7.88 -10.35
CA GLY A 195 13.90 -9.05 -9.55
C GLY A 195 14.21 -10.34 -10.31
N THR A 196 14.29 -11.45 -9.60
CA THR A 196 14.59 -12.77 -10.21
C THR A 196 13.38 -13.37 -10.92
N VAL A 197 12.17 -12.88 -10.62
CA VAL A 197 10.91 -13.28 -11.26
C VAL A 197 10.34 -12.10 -12.04
N PRO A 198 10.65 -11.96 -13.34
CA PRO A 198 10.19 -10.81 -14.14
C PRO A 198 8.68 -10.59 -14.12
N ALA A 199 7.89 -11.67 -14.03
CA ALA A 199 6.43 -11.57 -13.93
C ALA A 199 5.97 -10.84 -12.65
N LYS A 200 6.65 -11.05 -11.51
CA LYS A 200 6.37 -10.31 -10.26
C LYS A 200 6.69 -8.83 -10.42
N GLU A 201 7.81 -8.52 -11.06
CA GLU A 201 8.23 -7.13 -11.30
C GLU A 201 7.26 -6.38 -12.21
N THR A 202 6.80 -7.01 -13.30
CA THR A 202 5.75 -6.46 -14.17
C THR A 202 4.43 -6.26 -13.41
N GLN A 203 4.02 -7.24 -12.61
CA GLN A 203 2.81 -7.14 -11.80
C GLN A 203 2.90 -5.99 -10.79
N PHE A 204 4.05 -5.83 -10.13
CA PHE A 204 4.31 -4.72 -9.23
C PHE A 204 4.20 -3.37 -9.92
N LEU A 205 4.89 -3.16 -11.05
CA LEU A 205 4.84 -1.89 -11.78
C LEU A 205 3.42 -1.55 -12.25
N ASN A 206 2.67 -2.54 -12.76
CA ASN A 206 1.28 -2.35 -13.18
C ASN A 206 0.38 -1.96 -12.01
N THR A 207 0.49 -2.66 -10.87
CA THR A 207 -0.31 -2.34 -9.67
C THR A 207 0.11 -1.02 -9.04
N LEU A 208 1.40 -0.66 -9.09
CA LEU A 208 1.89 0.64 -8.63
C LEU A 208 1.22 1.77 -9.42
N MET A 209 1.22 1.67 -10.75
CA MET A 209 0.58 2.66 -11.61
C MET A 209 -0.93 2.73 -11.39
N ALA A 210 -1.60 1.58 -11.26
CA ALA A 210 -3.04 1.55 -10.96
C ALA A 210 -3.35 2.21 -9.60
N THR A 211 -2.53 1.94 -8.58
CA THR A 211 -2.68 2.51 -7.24
C THR A 211 -2.44 4.02 -7.25
N TYR A 212 -1.41 4.48 -7.96
CA TYR A 212 -1.11 5.89 -8.14
C TYR A 212 -2.26 6.65 -8.81
N VAL A 213 -2.79 6.13 -9.93
CA VAL A 213 -3.91 6.75 -10.64
C VAL A 213 -5.15 6.81 -9.74
N GLN A 214 -5.43 5.74 -9.00
CA GLN A 214 -6.56 5.71 -8.08
C GLN A 214 -6.41 6.73 -6.94
N ASP A 215 -5.19 6.90 -6.40
CA ASP A 215 -4.92 7.88 -5.34
C ASP A 215 -5.05 9.32 -5.84
N ASP A 216 -4.55 9.62 -7.05
CA ASP A 216 -4.72 10.92 -7.70
C ASP A 216 -6.20 11.27 -7.91
N LEU A 217 -7.00 10.31 -8.42
CA LEU A 217 -8.45 10.49 -8.56
C LEU A 217 -9.14 10.74 -7.21
N ASN A 218 -8.76 9.99 -6.18
CA ASN A 218 -9.31 10.16 -4.83
C ASN A 218 -8.95 11.53 -4.25
N GLN A 219 -7.71 11.99 -4.42
CA GLN A 219 -7.25 13.29 -3.97
C GLN A 219 -7.99 14.42 -4.69
N LYS A 220 -8.15 14.32 -6.01
CA LYS A 220 -8.94 15.29 -6.80
C LYS A 220 -10.39 15.36 -6.35
N ASN A 221 -11.02 14.22 -6.07
CA ASN A 221 -12.39 14.17 -5.55
C ASN A 221 -12.50 14.81 -4.17
N GLN A 222 -11.54 14.55 -3.27
CA GLN A 222 -11.51 15.16 -1.94
C GLN A 222 -11.35 16.68 -2.01
N ILE A 223 -10.46 17.18 -2.87
CA ILE A 223 -10.26 18.62 -3.10
C ILE A 223 -11.53 19.24 -3.67
N GLY A 224 -12.13 18.61 -4.69
CA GLY A 224 -13.40 19.06 -5.28
C GLY A 224 -14.51 19.19 -4.23
N GLY A 225 -14.69 18.16 -3.39
CA GLY A 225 -15.68 18.17 -2.31
C GLY A 225 -15.45 19.29 -1.28
N LYS A 226 -14.19 19.53 -0.88
CA LYS A 226 -13.82 20.64 0.01
C LYS A 226 -14.10 22.00 -0.63
N THR A 227 -13.81 22.15 -1.92
CA THR A 227 -14.07 23.38 -2.67
C THR A 227 -15.57 23.67 -2.75
N VAL A 228 -16.40 22.66 -3.05
CA VAL A 228 -17.87 22.82 -3.06
C VAL A 228 -18.37 23.26 -1.69
N SER A 229 -17.94 22.56 -0.63
CA SER A 229 -18.33 22.90 0.74
C SER A 229 -17.93 24.33 1.13
N PHE A 230 -16.77 24.80 0.68
CA PHE A 230 -16.33 26.18 0.90
C PHE A 230 -17.21 27.18 0.15
N LEU A 231 -17.49 26.93 -1.14
CA LEU A 231 -18.34 27.81 -1.96
C LEU A 231 -19.75 27.93 -1.39
N ASP A 232 -20.35 26.82 -0.94
CA ASP A 232 -21.65 26.82 -0.27
C ASP A 232 -21.64 27.71 0.98
N GLY A 233 -20.56 27.63 1.77
CA GLY A 233 -20.36 28.48 2.95
C GLY A 233 -20.23 29.97 2.61
N GLU A 234 -19.51 30.33 1.54
CA GLU A 234 -19.39 31.72 1.10
C GLU A 234 -20.70 32.28 0.52
N ILE A 235 -21.45 31.46 -0.22
CA ILE A 235 -22.79 31.83 -0.72
C ILE A 235 -23.74 32.09 0.46
N ALA A 236 -23.73 31.24 1.49
CA ALA A 236 -24.55 31.42 2.69
C ALA A 236 -24.20 32.72 3.44
N LYS A 237 -22.91 33.01 3.63
CA LYS A 237 -22.45 34.27 4.26
C LYS A 237 -22.86 35.50 3.45
N LEU A 238 -22.77 35.44 2.12
CA LEU A 238 -23.17 36.55 1.25
C LEU A 238 -24.68 36.80 1.35
N ALA A 239 -25.49 35.74 1.39
CA ALA A 239 -26.93 35.83 1.58
C ALA A 239 -27.29 36.45 2.95
N GLU A 240 -26.62 36.03 4.02
CA GLU A 240 -26.80 36.59 5.36
C GLU A 240 -26.40 38.06 5.42
N SER A 241 -25.26 38.44 4.84
CA SER A 241 -24.80 39.83 4.77
C SER A 241 -25.80 40.73 4.04
N ARG A 242 -26.37 40.26 2.92
CA ARG A 242 -27.44 40.98 2.21
C ARG A 242 -28.70 41.14 3.07
N SER A 243 -29.10 40.09 3.79
CA SER A 243 -30.25 40.16 4.71
C SER A 243 -30.03 41.20 5.81
N ARG A 244 -28.83 41.23 6.40
CA ARG A 244 -28.46 42.21 7.43
C ARG A 244 -28.48 43.64 6.86
N ALA A 245 -27.87 43.87 5.71
CA ALA A 245 -27.88 45.19 5.07
C ALA A 245 -29.29 45.68 4.72
N ALA A 246 -30.19 44.78 4.29
CA ALA A 246 -31.58 45.11 4.04
C ALA A 246 -32.32 45.49 5.32
N GLN A 247 -32.04 44.79 6.43
CA GLN A 247 -32.60 45.08 7.74
C GLN A 247 -32.09 46.43 8.28
N ASP A 248 -30.78 46.68 8.21
CA ASP A 248 -30.17 47.96 8.60
C ASP A 248 -30.79 49.15 7.83
N LEU A 249 -31.04 48.98 6.53
CA LEU A 249 -31.70 50.01 5.71
C LEU A 249 -33.17 50.23 6.11
N SER A 250 -33.89 49.16 6.45
CA SER A 250 -35.27 49.23 6.93
C SER A 250 -35.35 49.98 8.26
N ASP A 251 -34.46 49.64 9.20
CA ASP A 251 -34.39 50.26 10.52
C ASP A 251 -34.01 51.75 10.41
N PHE A 252 -33.08 52.10 9.52
CA PHE A 252 -32.73 53.49 9.24
C PHE A 252 -33.93 54.29 8.73
N ARG A 253 -34.69 53.76 7.76
CA ARG A 253 -35.88 54.43 7.20
C ARG A 253 -36.96 54.63 8.26
N THR A 254 -37.24 53.60 9.06
CA THR A 254 -38.24 53.67 10.14
C THR A 254 -37.86 54.75 11.15
N THR A 255 -36.59 54.76 11.58
CA THR A 255 -36.09 55.75 12.54
C THR A 255 -36.20 57.17 11.97
N LYS A 256 -35.80 57.38 10.70
CA LYS A 256 -35.88 58.69 10.04
C LYS A 256 -37.31 59.18 9.88
N SER A 257 -38.24 58.31 9.48
CA SER A 257 -39.67 58.65 9.34
C SER A 257 -40.33 58.95 10.70
N VAL A 258 -39.96 58.25 11.77
CA VAL A 258 -40.43 58.56 13.13
C VAL A 258 -39.90 59.92 13.60
N VAL A 259 -38.63 60.23 13.31
CA VAL A 259 -38.01 61.52 13.65
C VAL A 259 -38.70 62.67 12.89
N ASP A 260 -38.92 62.55 11.59
CA ASP A 260 -39.60 63.60 10.80
C ASP A 260 -41.09 63.77 11.20
N ALA A 261 -41.81 62.69 11.54
CA ALA A 261 -43.17 62.77 12.05
C ALA A 261 -43.25 63.46 13.42
N SER A 262 -42.29 63.19 14.31
CA SER A 262 -42.21 63.86 15.62
C SER A 262 -41.87 65.35 15.48
N ALA A 263 -41.02 65.71 14.51
CA ALA A 263 -40.66 67.09 14.22
C ALA A 263 -41.82 67.91 13.62
N GLN A 264 -42.72 67.29 12.84
CA GLN A 264 -43.93 67.94 12.33
C GLN A 264 -45.03 68.09 13.40
N SER A 265 -45.11 67.19 14.38
CA SER A 265 -46.08 67.29 15.48
C SER A 265 -45.76 68.36 16.54
N GLY A 266 -44.53 68.88 16.57
CA GLY A 266 -44.09 69.93 17.49
C GLY A 266 -44.27 71.37 16.98
N MET A 267 -44.85 71.57 15.79
CA MET A 267 -45.09 72.88 15.18
C MET A 267 -46.58 73.26 15.07
N GLY A 268 -47.46 72.56 15.78
CA GLY A 268 -48.90 72.85 15.87
C GLY A 268 -49.29 73.54 17.16
#